data_AF-A0A3M1RBP9-F1
#
_entry.id   AF-A0A3M1RBP9-F1
#
_cell.length_a   1.000
_cell.length_b   1.000
_cell.length_c   1.000
_cell.angle_alpha   90.00
_cell.angle_beta   90.00
_cell.angle_gamma   90.00
#
_symmetry.space_group_name_H-M   'P 1'
#
loop_
_entity.id
_entity.type
_entity.pdbx_description
1 polymer ?
#
loop_
_entity_poly.entity_id
_entity_poly.type
_entity_poly.pdbx_seq_one_letter_code
_entity_poly.pdbx_strand_id
1 'polypeptide(L)'
;MKFSKCFYRRNLLKALGNQSQITKTRHLLIRSRTLPEIYSAIVTEDRRKVGQVMDIIGPVMDPHILVKPTPQVLKNPELVEGKELFEMPSRPRRKRKWKKER
;
A
#
# COMPACT_ATOMS: atom_id res chain seq x y z
N MET A 1 -7.56 5.82 28.79
CA MET A 1 -8.35 5.58 27.56
C MET A 1 -7.68 4.51 26.71
N LYS A 2 -8.26 3.31 26.60
CA LYS A 2 -7.69 2.18 25.83
C LYS A 2 -8.21 2.23 24.37
N PHE A 3 -7.58 3.02 23.51
CA PHE A 3 -7.83 3.03 22.06
C PHE A 3 -7.09 1.87 21.35
N SER A 4 -7.22 0.65 21.86
CA SER A 4 -6.47 -0.47 21.33
C SER A 4 -7.29 -1.75 21.36
N LYS A 5 -8.28 -1.86 20.46
CA LYS A 5 -8.80 -3.16 19.98
C LYS A 5 -9.91 -3.15 18.91
N CYS A 6 -10.38 -2.01 18.40
CA CYS A 6 -11.50 -2.00 17.43
C CYS A 6 -11.14 -1.40 16.07
N PHE A 7 -10.42 -2.15 15.24
CA PHE A 7 -10.68 -2.20 13.78
C PHE A 7 -10.05 -3.45 13.13
N TYR A 8 -9.91 -4.52 13.92
CA TYR A 8 -9.34 -5.79 13.48
C TYR A 8 -10.49 -6.76 13.18
N ARG A 9 -11.17 -6.59 12.04
CA ARG A 9 -12.05 -7.64 11.46
C ARG A 9 -12.59 -7.23 10.10
N ARG A 10 -11.74 -7.34 9.08
CA ARG A 10 -12.03 -7.82 7.71
C ARG A 10 -10.77 -7.57 6.90
N ASN A 11 -10.36 -8.57 6.10
CA ASN A 11 -9.41 -8.40 5.01
C ASN A 11 -10.07 -7.54 3.92
N LEU A 12 -10.49 -6.31 4.24
CA LEU A 12 -11.07 -5.40 3.27
C LEU A 12 -9.91 -4.69 2.58
N LEU A 13 -9.86 -4.90 1.26
CA LEU A 13 -9.07 -4.05 0.38
C LEU A 13 -9.59 -2.63 0.50
N LYS A 14 -8.70 -1.65 0.67
CA LYS A 14 -9.07 -0.23 0.66
C LYS A 14 -8.72 0.35 -0.70
N ALA A 15 -9.67 0.99 -1.36
CA ALA A 15 -9.42 1.67 -2.62
C ALA A 15 -8.50 2.88 -2.40
N LEU A 16 -7.48 2.99 -3.25
CA LEU A 16 -6.58 4.15 -3.27
C LEU A 16 -6.97 5.09 -4.41
N GLY A 17 -7.02 4.55 -5.63
CA GLY A 17 -7.37 5.29 -6.83
C GLY A 17 -6.97 4.55 -8.10
N ASN A 18 -7.29 5.16 -9.23
CA ASN A 18 -7.10 4.63 -10.59
C ASN A 18 -6.02 5.37 -11.41
N GLN A 19 -5.57 6.53 -10.91
CA GLN A 19 -4.48 7.27 -11.55
C GLN A 19 -3.14 6.80 -11.00
N SER A 20 -2.43 6.02 -11.81
CA SER A 20 -1.08 5.57 -11.51
C SER A 20 -0.15 5.80 -12.69
N GLN A 21 1.08 6.25 -12.40
CA GLN A 21 2.13 6.46 -13.41
C GLN A 21 3.47 5.94 -12.90
N ILE A 22 4.28 5.37 -13.80
CA ILE A 22 5.65 4.96 -13.47
C ILE A 22 6.60 6.13 -13.71
N THR A 23 7.34 6.52 -12.68
CA THR A 23 8.34 7.59 -12.76
C THR A 23 9.62 7.11 -13.45
N LYS A 24 10.43 8.05 -13.94
CA LYS A 24 11.78 7.75 -14.49
C LYS A 24 12.70 7.04 -13.48
N THR A 25 12.49 7.29 -12.19
CA THR A 25 13.20 6.64 -11.07
C THR A 25 12.66 5.25 -10.72
N ARG A 26 11.77 4.68 -11.54
CA ARG A 26 11.17 3.33 -11.37
C ARG A 26 10.30 3.20 -10.12
N HIS A 27 9.65 4.28 -9.71
CA HIS A 27 8.61 4.24 -8.69
C HIS A 27 7.23 4.33 -9.33
N LEU A 28 6.24 3.72 -8.69
CA LEU A 28 4.84 3.88 -9.07
C LEU A 28 4.26 5.01 -8.22
N LEU A 29 3.78 6.06 -8.86
CA LEU A 29 3.13 7.19 -8.22
C LEU A 29 1.62 7.03 -8.36
N ILE A 30 0.90 7.01 -7.24
CA ILE A 30 -0.56 6.83 -7.22
C ILE A 30 -1.18 8.09 -6.62
N ARG A 31 -2.16 8.66 -7.30
CA ARG A 31 -2.99 9.74 -6.74
C ARG A 31 -4.14 9.10 -5.96
N SER A 32 -4.23 9.40 -4.67
CA SER A 32 -5.18 8.73 -3.77
C SER A 32 -6.05 9.72 -3.03
N ARG A 33 -7.28 9.30 -2.70
CA ARG A 33 -8.18 10.05 -1.82
C ARG A 33 -8.05 9.65 -0.35
N THR A 34 -7.35 8.54 -0.08
CA THR A 34 -7.20 7.96 1.25
C THR A 34 -5.72 7.78 1.60
N LEU A 35 -5.41 7.83 2.89
CA LEU A 35 -4.06 7.63 3.40
C LEU A 35 -3.83 6.14 3.69
N PRO A 36 -2.91 5.48 2.98
CA PRO A 36 -2.52 4.10 3.27
C PRO A 36 -1.58 4.03 4.48
N GLU A 37 -1.34 2.82 4.99
CA GLU A 37 -0.27 2.53 5.93
C GLU A 37 1.07 2.43 5.19
N ILE A 38 2.12 3.03 5.75
CA ILE A 38 3.48 2.93 5.22
C ILE A 38 3.91 1.45 5.27
N TYR A 39 4.58 0.98 4.21
CA TYR A 39 4.98 -0.41 4.03
C TYR A 39 3.84 -1.43 3.83
N SER A 40 2.59 -0.97 3.69
CA SER A 40 1.49 -1.84 3.26
C SER A 40 1.69 -2.32 1.81
N ALA A 41 1.03 -3.44 1.47
CA ALA A 41 1.10 -3.99 0.12
C ALA A 41 0.03 -3.37 -0.76
N ILE A 42 0.40 -2.97 -1.97
CA ILE A 42 -0.54 -2.52 -2.99
C ILE A 42 -0.85 -3.67 -3.94
N VAL A 43 -2.13 -3.86 -4.23
CA VAL A 43 -2.65 -4.95 -5.06
C VAL A 43 -3.66 -4.43 -6.07
N THR A 44 -3.87 -5.20 -7.15
CA THR A 44 -5.00 -4.99 -8.07
C THR A 44 -6.29 -5.57 -7.50
N GLU A 45 -7.41 -5.37 -8.19
CA GLU A 45 -8.70 -5.99 -7.88
C GLU A 45 -8.60 -7.53 -7.73
N ASP A 46 -7.86 -8.18 -8.63
CA ASP A 46 -7.54 -9.62 -8.61
C ASP A 46 -6.60 -10.04 -7.45
N ARG A 47 -6.29 -9.14 -6.51
CA ARG A 47 -5.32 -9.35 -5.42
C ARG A 47 -3.89 -9.67 -5.89
N ARG A 48 -3.54 -9.30 -7.13
CA ARG A 48 -2.17 -9.45 -7.62
C ARG A 48 -1.30 -8.36 -7.05
N LYS A 49 -0.13 -8.73 -6.53
CA LYS A 49 0.79 -7.79 -5.87
C LYS A 49 1.43 -6.84 -6.88
N VAL A 50 1.15 -5.55 -6.73
CA VAL A 50 1.76 -4.48 -7.52
C VAL A 50 3.05 -4.00 -6.88
N GLY A 51 3.06 -3.82 -5.57
CA GLY A 51 4.21 -3.23 -4.89
C GLY A 51 4.00 -3.02 -3.40
N GLN A 52 4.82 -2.14 -2.83
CA GLN A 52 4.77 -1.75 -1.43
C GLN A 52 4.83 -0.22 -1.29
N VAL A 53 4.02 0.35 -0.39
CA VAL A 53 4.06 1.78 -0.08
C VAL A 53 5.41 2.13 0.54
N MET A 54 6.10 3.10 -0.05
CA MET A 54 7.38 3.63 0.44
C MET A 54 7.18 4.94 1.18
N ASP A 55 6.39 5.84 0.60
CA ASP A 55 6.19 7.19 1.11
C ASP A 55 4.83 7.77 0.69
N ILE A 56 4.38 8.81 1.38
CA ILE A 56 3.14 9.54 1.13
C ILE A 56 3.47 11.03 1.14
N ILE A 57 3.31 11.70 -0.01
CA ILE A 57 3.69 13.10 -0.19
C ILE A 57 2.51 13.93 -0.67
N GLY A 58 2.63 15.26 -0.58
CA GLY A 58 1.65 16.20 -1.11
C GLY A 58 0.51 16.56 -0.14
N PRO A 59 -0.57 17.18 -0.65
CA PRO A 59 -1.68 17.66 0.18
C PRO A 59 -2.45 16.53 0.85
N VAL A 60 -2.94 16.77 2.07
CA VAL A 60 -3.69 15.77 2.85
C VAL A 60 -4.99 15.33 2.16
N MET A 61 -5.62 16.22 1.40
CA MET A 61 -6.87 15.93 0.68
C MET A 61 -6.66 15.14 -0.63
N ASP A 62 -5.44 15.14 -1.16
CA ASP A 62 -5.09 14.52 -2.44
C ASP A 62 -3.62 14.04 -2.44
N PRO A 63 -3.30 13.07 -1.56
CA PRO A 63 -1.94 12.58 -1.42
C PRO A 63 -1.46 11.84 -2.67
N HIS A 64 -0.17 11.98 -2.92
CA HIS A 64 0.59 11.18 -3.87
C HIS A 64 1.33 10.08 -3.11
N ILE A 65 0.97 8.83 -3.38
CA ILE A 65 1.58 7.66 -2.75
C ILE A 65 2.73 7.19 -3.64
N LEU A 66 3.92 7.12 -3.05
CA LEU A 66 5.09 6.55 -3.70
C LEU A 66 5.15 5.05 -3.38
N VAL A 67 5.08 4.23 -4.41
CA VAL A 67 5.10 2.76 -4.30
C VAL A 67 6.37 2.24 -4.94
N LYS A 68 7.00 1.26 -4.30
CA LYS A 68 8.05 0.44 -4.90
C LYS A 68 7.39 -0.72 -5.67
N PRO A 69 7.36 -0.67 -7.02
CA PRO A 69 6.72 -1.70 -7.82
C PRO A 69 7.54 -3.00 -7.79
N THR A 70 6.87 -4.11 -8.08
CA THR A 70 7.55 -5.38 -8.35
C THR A 70 8.25 -5.34 -9.72
N PRO A 71 9.25 -6.21 -9.96
CA PRO A 71 9.92 -6.29 -11.27
C PRO A 71 8.96 -6.61 -12.43
N GLN A 72 7.84 -7.29 -12.16
CA GLN A 72 6.82 -7.62 -13.16
C GLN A 72 6.09 -6.36 -13.63
N VAL A 73 5.71 -5.47 -12.70
CA VAL A 73 5.05 -4.20 -13.01
C VAL A 73 5.99 -3.26 -13.78
N LEU A 74 7.28 -3.28 -13.45
CA LEU A 74 8.28 -2.48 -14.18
C LEU A 74 8.48 -2.94 -15.63
N LYS A 75 8.35 -4.23 -15.91
CA LYS A 75 8.44 -4.77 -17.27
C LYS A 75 7.18 -4.49 -18.08
N ASN A 76 6.01 -4.56 -17.43
CA ASN A 76 4.71 -4.43 -18.07
C ASN A 76 3.86 -3.34 -17.36
N PRO A 77 4.06 -2.05 -17.68
CA PRO A 77 3.32 -0.94 -17.06
C PRO A 77 1.80 -1.00 -17.23
N GLU A 78 1.33 -1.59 -18.34
CA GLU A 78 -0.09 -1.82 -18.65
C GLU A 78 -0.84 -2.65 -17.58
N LEU A 79 -0.09 -3.32 -16.70
CA LEU A 79 -0.69 -4.03 -15.57
C LEU A 79 -1.32 -3.09 -14.55
N VAL A 80 -0.90 -1.84 -14.48
CA VAL A 80 -1.33 -0.85 -13.48
C VAL A 80 -1.92 0.43 -14.08
N GLU A 81 -1.57 0.76 -15.32
CA GLU A 81 -2.04 1.97 -15.98
C GLU A 81 -3.56 1.97 -16.16
N GLY A 82 -4.22 3.01 -15.65
CA GLY A 82 -5.69 3.16 -15.70
C GLY A 82 -6.49 2.20 -14.81
N LYS A 83 -5.85 1.32 -14.05
CA LYS A 83 -6.54 0.36 -13.17
C LYS A 83 -6.67 0.87 -11.75
N GLU A 84 -7.76 0.50 -11.10
CA GLU A 84 -7.94 0.78 -9.68
C GLU A 84 -7.01 -0.10 -8.82
N LEU A 85 -6.31 0.56 -7.89
CA LEU A 85 -5.35 -0.05 -6.99
C LEU A 85 -5.86 0.00 -5.57
N PHE A 86 -5.50 -1.04 -4.82
CA PHE A 86 -5.99 -1.26 -3.47
C PHE A 86 -4.84 -1.44 -2.49
N GLU A 87 -5.00 -0.89 -1.30
CA GLU A 87 -4.18 -1.23 -0.15
C GLU A 87 -4.69 -2.55 0.45
N MET A 88 -3.76 -3.49 0.64
CA MET A 88 -3.96 -4.66 1.47
C MET A 88 -3.35 -4.40 2.86
N PRO A 89 -4.16 -4.36 3.94
CA PRO A 89 -3.67 -4.07 5.27
C PRO A 89 -2.65 -5.12 5.72
N SER A 90 -1.56 -4.66 6.35
CA SER A 90 -0.52 -5.54 6.83
C SER A 90 -1.04 -6.39 8.00
N ARG A 91 -0.68 -7.68 8.03
CA ARG A 91 -0.93 -8.50 9.22
C ARG A 91 -0.15 -7.92 10.39
N PRO A 92 -0.70 -7.92 11.62
CA PRO A 92 0.00 -7.35 12.75
C PRO A 92 1.27 -8.15 12.94
N ARG A 93 2.42 -7.47 12.97
CA ARG A 93 3.70 -8.12 13.27
C ARG A 93 3.54 -8.90 14.57
N ARG A 94 3.65 -10.23 14.50
CA ARG A 94 3.54 -11.11 15.66
C ARG A 94 4.65 -10.67 16.62
N LYS A 95 4.28 -10.01 17.73
CA LYS A 95 5.25 -9.55 18.72
C LYS A 95 6.07 -10.76 19.16
N ARG A 96 7.35 -10.82 18.78
CA ARG A 96 8.28 -11.79 19.35
C ARG A 96 8.29 -11.52 20.85
N LYS A 97 7.78 -12.46 21.65
CA LYS A 97 7.96 -12.40 23.11
C LYS A 97 9.46 -12.40 23.35
N TRP A 98 9.98 -11.28 23.81
CA TRP A 98 11.35 -11.19 24.29
C TRP A 98 11.48 -12.20 25.44
N LYS A 99 12.21 -13.30 25.24
CA LYS A 99 12.60 -14.16 26.35
C LYS A 99 13.56 -13.31 27.18
N LYS A 100 13.15 -12.96 28.40
CA LYS A 100 14.06 -12.38 29.37
C LYS A 100 15.03 -13.50 29.75
N GLU A 101 16.24 -13.46 29.20
CA GLU A 101 17.34 -14.30 29.68
C GLU A 101 17.52 -14.00 31.18
N ARG A 102 17.65 -15.05 31.97
CA ARG A 102 17.63 -15.01 33.43
C ARG A 102 19.04 -14.95 33.97
#